data_AF-A0A6J4RML9-F1
#
_entry.id   AF-A0A6J4RML9-F1
#
_cell.length_a   1.000
_cell.length_b   1.000
_cell.length_c   1.000
_cell.angle_alpha   90.00
_cell.angle_beta   90.00
_cell.angle_gamma   90.00
#
_symmetry.space_group_name_H-M   'P 1'
#
loop_
_entity.id
_entity.type
_entity.pdbx_description
1 polymer ?
#
loop_
_entity_poly.entity_id
_entity_poly.type
_entity_poly.pdbx_seq_one_letter_code
_entity_poly.pdbx_strand_id
1 'polypeptide(L)'
;MAERLLRFLAIALSLIVACGFILFAVADIDRASDASRNRITGDPRAADPTPAGERERERRNGAVREAIDDANDVLLRPFAAVSANADSRWVRRGVPALLGLLVYGFLLGFASRYAKGRGSPLARPRYG
;
A
#
# COMPACT_ATOMS: atom_id res chain seq x y z
N MET A 1 -21.66 15.34 6.87
CA MET A 1 -20.76 15.50 5.70
C MET A 1 -19.33 15.08 6.01
N ALA A 2 -18.71 15.62 7.07
CA ALA A 2 -17.33 15.28 7.50
C ALA A 2 -17.07 13.77 7.71
N GLU A 3 -18.01 13.02 8.29
CA GLU A 3 -17.87 11.56 8.48
C GLU A 3 -17.68 10.81 7.16
N ARG A 4 -18.45 11.15 6.12
CA ARG A 4 -18.37 10.50 4.81
C ARG A 4 -17.03 10.81 4.14
N LEU A 5 -16.54 12.04 4.32
CA LEU A 5 -15.24 12.47 3.81
C LEU A 5 -14.09 11.73 4.51
N LEU A 6 -14.11 11.63 5.84
CA LEU A 6 -13.11 10.89 6.61
C LEU A 6 -13.07 9.40 6.24
N ARG A 7 -14.23 8.78 6.04
CA ARG A 7 -14.30 7.40 5.55
C ARG A 7 -13.73 7.25 4.15
N PHE A 8 -14.09 8.16 3.24
CA PHE A 8 -13.57 8.12 1.88
C PHE A 8 -12.05 8.28 1.85
N LEU A 9 -11.50 9.23 2.63
CA LEU A 9 -10.07 9.41 2.78
C LEU A 9 -9.40 8.17 3.38
N ALA A 10 -9.95 7.61 4.45
CA ALA A 10 -9.44 6.38 5.07
C ALA A 10 -9.35 5.22 4.07
N ILE A 11 -10.41 5.03 3.26
CA ILE A 11 -10.45 4.01 2.21
C ILE A 11 -9.40 4.32 1.13
N ALA A 12 -9.35 5.56 0.63
CA ALA A 12 -8.40 5.97 -0.41
C ALA A 12 -6.95 5.75 0.03
N LEU A 13 -6.58 6.18 1.24
CA LEU A 13 -5.24 5.98 1.79
C LEU A 13 -4.92 4.50 1.98
N SER A 14 -5.88 3.70 2.45
CA SER A 14 -5.70 2.26 2.60
C SER A 14 -5.49 1.57 1.26
N LEU A 15 -6.22 1.99 0.22
CA LEU A 15 -6.07 1.46 -1.14
C LEU A 15 -4.70 1.82 -1.73
N ILE A 16 -4.22 3.05 -1.55
CA ILE A 16 -2.87 3.43 -1.99
C ILE A 16 -1.82 2.55 -1.32
N VAL A 17 -1.91 2.35 0.00
CA VAL A 17 -0.98 1.50 0.75
C VAL A 17 -1.02 0.05 0.28
N ALA A 18 -2.22 -0.50 0.12
CA ALA A 18 -2.41 -1.86 -0.37
C ALA A 18 -1.87 -2.04 -1.80
N CYS A 19 -2.17 -1.10 -2.71
CA CYS A 19 -1.69 -1.14 -4.08
C CYS A 19 -0.16 -1.10 -4.16
N GLY A 20 0.50 -0.23 -3.39
CA GLY A 20 1.96 -0.18 -3.35
C GLY A 20 2.58 -1.50 -2.90
N PHE A 21 2.03 -2.10 -1.83
CA PHE A 21 2.52 -3.40 -1.36
C PHE A 21 2.28 -4.53 -2.37
N ILE A 22 1.12 -4.57 -3.02
CA ILE A 22 0.81 -5.55 -4.07
C ILE A 22 1.78 -5.41 -5.26
N LEU A 23 2.02 -4.18 -5.73
CA LEU A 23 2.94 -3.91 -6.84
C LEU A 23 4.38 -4.32 -6.48
N PHE A 24 4.81 -4.06 -5.24
CA PHE A 24 6.08 -4.58 -4.73
C PHE A 24 6.13 -6.11 -4.74
N ALA A 25 5.10 -6.77 -4.21
CA ALA A 25 5.06 -8.23 -4.10
C ALA A 25 5.12 -8.90 -5.47
N VAL A 26 4.33 -8.43 -6.44
CA VAL A 26 4.35 -8.92 -7.82
C VAL A 26 5.75 -8.74 -8.42
N ALA A 27 6.35 -7.56 -8.29
CA ALA A 27 7.68 -7.29 -8.84
C ALA A 27 8.79 -8.13 -8.19
N ASP A 28 8.73 -8.43 -6.89
CA ASP A 28 9.72 -9.27 -6.21
C ASP A 28 9.57 -10.75 -6.62
N ILE A 29 8.33 -11.24 -6.77
CA ILE A 29 8.02 -12.59 -7.26
C ILE A 29 8.48 -12.78 -8.71
N ASP A 30 8.22 -11.82 -9.58
CA ASP A 30 8.65 -11.86 -10.99
C ASP A 30 10.18 -11.95 -11.08
N ARG A 31 10.91 -11.08 -10.36
CA ARG A 31 12.38 -11.12 -10.31
C ARG A 31 12.92 -12.45 -9.79
N ALA A 32 12.30 -13.02 -8.76
CA ALA A 32 12.72 -14.32 -8.22
C ALA A 32 12.49 -15.45 -9.23
N SER A 33 11.41 -15.37 -10.01
CA SER A 33 11.07 -16.33 -11.06
C SER A 33 12.06 -16.25 -12.22
N ASP A 34 12.40 -15.05 -12.68
CA ASP A 34 13.34 -14.84 -13.78
C ASP A 34 14.75 -15.27 -13.38
N ALA A 35 15.19 -14.94 -12.16
CA ALA A 35 16.46 -15.42 -11.61
C ALA A 35 16.54 -16.96 -11.56
N SER A 36 15.41 -17.63 -11.28
CA SER A 36 15.34 -19.09 -11.26
C SER A 36 15.37 -19.69 -12.67
N ARG A 37 14.65 -19.09 -13.62
CA ARG A 37 14.69 -19.50 -15.04
C ARG A 37 16.10 -19.38 -15.61
N ASN A 38 16.78 -18.27 -15.38
CA ASN A 38 18.14 -18.02 -15.88
C ASN A 38 19.14 -19.08 -15.41
N ARG A 39 19.00 -19.59 -14.19
CA ARG A 39 19.86 -20.68 -13.66
C ARG A 39 19.58 -22.03 -14.33
N ILE A 40 18.34 -22.28 -14.74
CA ILE A 40 17.92 -23.56 -15.32
C ILE A 40 18.24 -23.61 -16.82
N THR A 41 17.97 -22.52 -17.54
CA THR A 41 18.12 -22.49 -19.00
C THR A 41 19.59 -22.32 -19.43
N GLY A 42 20.46 -21.84 -18.54
CA GLY A 42 21.89 -21.67 -18.83
C GLY A 42 22.19 -20.69 -19.97
N ASP A 43 21.18 -19.97 -20.47
CA ASP A 43 21.27 -19.06 -21.59
C ASP A 43 21.56 -17.63 -21.08
N PRO A 44 22.79 -17.11 -21.28
CA PRO A 44 23.14 -15.74 -20.88
C PRO A 44 22.42 -14.66 -21.71
N ARG A 45 21.69 -15.02 -22.79
CA ARG A 45 20.92 -14.08 -23.63
C ARG A 45 19.42 -14.10 -23.36
N ALA A 46 18.90 -15.11 -22.66
CA ALA A 46 17.53 -15.10 -22.14
C ALA A 46 17.40 -14.30 -20.83
N ALA A 47 18.54 -13.84 -20.28
CA ALA A 47 18.64 -13.37 -18.91
C ALA A 47 18.13 -11.94 -18.67
N ASP A 48 18.06 -11.10 -19.71
CA ASP A 48 17.56 -9.74 -19.57
C ASP A 48 16.68 -9.35 -20.77
N PRO A 49 15.49 -8.79 -20.54
CA PRO A 49 14.83 -7.97 -21.55
C PRO A 49 15.85 -6.94 -22.05
N THR A 50 15.92 -6.74 -23.37
CA THR A 50 16.82 -5.71 -23.90
C THR A 50 16.57 -4.40 -23.14
N PRO A 51 17.59 -3.58 -22.85
CA PRO A 51 17.39 -2.32 -22.13
C PRO A 51 16.36 -1.40 -22.81
N ALA A 52 16.09 -1.60 -24.10
CA ALA A 52 14.97 -0.96 -24.80
C ALA A 52 13.60 -1.57 -24.44
N GLY A 53 13.47 -2.89 -24.35
CA GLY A 53 12.24 -3.59 -23.94
C GLY A 53 11.88 -3.40 -22.45
N GLU A 54 12.88 -3.34 -21.56
CA GLU A 54 12.67 -3.01 -20.14
C GLU A 54 12.19 -1.55 -20.00
N ARG A 55 12.88 -0.61 -20.67
CA ARG A 55 12.51 0.81 -20.65
C ARG A 55 11.16 1.08 -21.31
N GLU A 56 10.76 0.32 -22.32
CA GLU A 56 9.44 0.45 -22.96
C GLU A 56 8.32 -0.05 -22.03
N ARG A 57 8.57 -1.14 -21.27
CA ARG A 57 7.66 -1.62 -20.22
C ARG A 57 7.57 -0.65 -19.04
N GLU A 58 8.70 -0.12 -18.58
CA GLU A 58 8.76 0.89 -17.52
C GLU A 58 8.10 2.20 -17.95
N ARG A 59 8.28 2.64 -19.21
CA ARG A 59 7.62 3.84 -19.75
C ARG A 59 6.11 3.69 -19.86
N ARG A 60 5.61 2.51 -20.24
CA ARG A 60 4.16 2.25 -20.32
C ARG A 60 3.49 2.08 -18.97
N ASN A 61 4.20 1.58 -17.97
CA ASN A 61 3.67 1.33 -16.62
C ASN A 61 4.11 2.37 -15.57
N GLY A 62 4.93 3.34 -15.96
CA GLY A 62 5.73 4.16 -15.03
C GLY A 62 4.93 5.19 -14.26
N ALA A 63 4.18 6.07 -14.94
CA ALA A 63 3.62 7.26 -14.28
C ALA A 63 2.61 6.94 -13.16
N VAL A 64 1.72 5.96 -13.38
CA VAL A 64 0.74 5.56 -12.35
C VAL A 64 1.41 4.82 -11.20
N ARG A 65 2.38 3.94 -11.52
CA ARG A 65 3.13 3.19 -10.51
C ARG A 65 3.99 4.12 -9.65
N GLU A 66 4.72 5.04 -10.29
CA GLU A 66 5.54 6.06 -9.64
C GLU A 66 4.69 6.92 -8.70
N ALA A 67 3.52 7.37 -9.14
CA ALA A 67 2.60 8.11 -8.28
C ALA A 67 2.14 7.30 -7.05
N ILE A 68 1.91 5.99 -7.20
CA ILE A 68 1.55 5.10 -6.08
C ILE A 68 2.75 4.89 -5.14
N ASP A 69 3.95 4.70 -5.70
CA ASP A 69 5.17 4.48 -4.94
C ASP A 69 5.55 5.74 -4.14
N ASP A 70 5.49 6.93 -4.76
CA ASP A 70 5.72 8.22 -4.09
C ASP A 70 4.70 8.49 -2.98
N ALA A 71 3.42 8.24 -3.26
CA ALA A 71 2.39 8.38 -2.25
C ALA A 71 2.61 7.40 -1.08
N ASN A 72 3.02 6.16 -1.37
CA ASN A 72 3.38 5.18 -0.35
C ASN A 72 4.58 5.62 0.48
N ASP A 73 5.63 6.11 -0.15
CA ASP A 73 6.83 6.54 0.56
C ASP A 73 6.50 7.69 1.53
N VAL A 74 5.62 8.63 1.14
CA VAL A 74 5.13 9.69 2.04
C VAL A 74 4.26 9.12 3.17
N LEU A 75 3.29 8.27 2.85
CA LEU A 75 2.34 7.70 3.83
C LEU A 75 3.01 6.75 4.82
N LEU A 76 4.04 6.01 4.38
CA LEU A 76 4.71 5.00 5.18
C LEU A 76 5.97 5.53 5.89
N ARG A 77 6.43 6.73 5.55
CA ARG A 77 7.59 7.38 6.18
C ARG A 77 7.58 7.35 7.71
N PRO A 78 6.46 7.58 8.42
CA PRO A 78 6.43 7.52 9.88
C PRO A 78 6.71 6.12 10.45
N PHE A 79 6.50 5.05 9.66
CA PHE A 79 6.68 3.66 10.06
C PHE A 79 8.00 3.06 9.56
N ALA A 80 8.71 3.75 8.66
CA ALA A 80 9.91 3.23 7.99
C ALA A 80 11.04 2.85 8.97
N ALA A 81 11.17 3.57 10.09
CA ALA A 81 12.19 3.31 11.09
C ALA A 81 12.05 1.93 11.76
N VAL A 82 10.83 1.37 11.81
CA VAL A 82 10.55 0.10 12.52
C VAL A 82 11.25 -1.08 11.86
N SER A 83 11.41 -1.06 10.55
CA SER A 83 11.97 -2.17 9.77
C SER A 83 13.26 -1.79 9.04
N ALA A 84 13.84 -0.61 9.29
CA ALA A 84 14.97 -0.07 8.52
C ALA A 84 16.19 -1.01 8.46
N ASN A 85 16.48 -1.71 9.56
CA ASN A 85 17.64 -2.60 9.68
C ASN A 85 17.35 -4.07 9.34
N ALA A 86 16.16 -4.40 8.84
CA ALA A 86 15.83 -5.78 8.50
C ALA A 86 16.53 -6.21 7.22
N ASP A 87 17.13 -7.41 7.17
CA ASP A 87 17.77 -7.95 5.96
C ASP A 87 16.76 -8.31 4.86
N SER A 88 15.54 -8.69 5.26
CA SER A 88 14.46 -9.10 4.35
C SER A 88 13.72 -7.90 3.75
N ARG A 89 13.67 -7.82 2.41
CA ARG A 89 12.83 -6.85 1.68
C ARG A 89 11.36 -6.92 2.07
N TRP A 90 10.85 -8.13 2.29
CA TRP A 90 9.47 -8.36 2.73
C TRP A 90 9.18 -7.72 4.09
N VAL A 91 10.13 -7.75 5.01
CA VAL A 91 9.99 -7.08 6.31
C VAL A 91 10.10 -5.56 6.13
N ARG A 92 11.08 -5.08 5.37
CA ARG A 92 11.26 -3.63 5.10
C ARG A 92 10.04 -2.98 4.47
N ARG A 93 9.32 -3.67 3.58
CA ARG A 93 8.12 -3.14 2.91
C ARG A 93 6.80 -3.55 3.57
N GLY A 94 6.71 -4.78 4.05
CA GLY A 94 5.48 -5.34 4.61
C GLY A 94 5.12 -4.79 5.99
N VAL A 95 6.11 -4.59 6.88
CA VAL A 95 5.84 -4.06 8.23
C VAL A 95 5.29 -2.63 8.16
N PRO A 96 5.91 -1.68 7.45
CA PRO A 96 5.34 -0.34 7.29
C PRO A 96 3.95 -0.37 6.62
N ALA A 97 3.77 -1.17 5.57
CA ALA A 97 2.47 -1.27 4.88
C ALA A 97 1.36 -1.79 5.81
N LEU A 98 1.63 -2.83 6.60
CA LEU A 98 0.69 -3.36 7.58
C LEU A 98 0.33 -2.31 8.65
N LEU A 99 1.33 -1.60 9.19
CA LEU A 99 1.11 -0.52 10.14
C LEU A 99 0.27 0.61 9.52
N GLY A 100 0.57 1.00 8.29
CA GLY A 100 -0.20 1.97 7.53
C GLY A 100 -1.66 1.57 7.35
N LEU A 101 -1.92 0.30 6.99
CA LEU A 101 -3.29 -0.22 6.86
C LEU A 101 -4.06 -0.25 8.18
N LEU A 102 -3.39 -0.55 9.29
CA LEU A 102 -4.01 -0.51 10.62
C LEU A 102 -4.34 0.94 11.02
N VAL A 103 -3.44 1.89 10.77
CA VAL A 103 -3.64 3.30 11.11
C VAL A 103 -4.68 3.97 10.20
N TYR A 104 -4.59 3.77 8.89
CA TYR A 104 -5.48 4.44 7.94
C TYR A 104 -6.80 3.69 7.73
N GLY A 105 -6.80 2.36 7.78
CA GLY A 105 -8.00 1.54 7.56
C GLY A 105 -8.79 1.30 8.83
N PHE A 106 -8.14 0.76 9.86
CA PHE A 106 -8.83 0.34 11.08
C PHE A 106 -9.11 1.50 12.03
N LEU A 107 -8.12 2.35 12.34
CA LEU A 107 -8.26 3.45 13.30
C LEU A 107 -9.17 4.58 12.80
N LEU A 108 -9.03 5.04 11.55
CA LEU A 108 -9.94 6.04 10.98
C LEU A 108 -11.36 5.47 10.75
N GLY A 109 -11.47 4.20 10.34
CA GLY A 109 -12.74 3.50 10.22
C GLY A 109 -13.48 3.43 11.56
N PHE A 110 -12.77 3.09 12.64
CA PHE A 110 -13.31 3.05 14.00
C PHE A 110 -13.67 4.46 14.52
N ALA A 111 -12.81 5.46 14.33
CA ALA A 111 -13.09 6.85 14.71
C ALA A 111 -14.37 7.39 14.04
N SER A 112 -14.63 7.01 12.78
CA SER A 112 -15.87 7.36 12.08
C SER A 112 -17.13 6.78 12.73
N ARG A 113 -17.03 5.59 13.35
CA ARG A 113 -18.15 4.95 14.05
C ARG A 113 -18.39 5.61 15.40
N TYR A 114 -17.32 6.02 16.09
CA TYR A 114 -17.42 6.70 17.38
C TYR A 114 -18.00 8.12 17.27
N ALA A 115 -17.69 8.84 16.18
CA ALA A 115 -18.29 10.15 15.88
C ALA A 115 -19.82 10.10 15.69
N LYS A 116 -20.35 8.96 15.20
CA LYS A 116 -21.80 8.73 15.02
C LYS A 116 -22.55 8.52 16.35
N GLY A 117 -21.86 8.06 17.39
CA GLY A 117 -22.46 7.72 18.69
C GLY A 117 -22.80 8.92 19.59
N ARG A 118 -22.29 10.14 19.30
CA ARG A 118 -22.54 11.33 20.12
C ARG A 118 -23.72 12.19 19.68
N GLY A 119 -24.49 11.74 18.68
CA GLY A 119 -25.52 12.54 18.03
C GLY A 119 -26.96 12.24 18.44
N SER A 120 -27.22 11.42 19.45
CA SER A 120 -28.59 11.15 19.91
C SER A 120 -29.01 12.23 20.92
N PRO A 121 -29.90 13.17 20.57
CA PRO A 121 -30.51 14.04 21.56
C PRO A 121 -31.31 13.12 22.46
N LEU A 122 -31.08 13.20 23.77
CA LEU A 122 -31.90 12.53 24.77
C LEU A 122 -33.37 12.90 24.48
N ALA A 123 -34.13 11.93 23.96
CA ALA A 123 -35.56 12.05 23.80
C ALA A 123 -36.14 12.27 25.20
N ARG A 124 -36.55 13.51 25.48
CA ARG A 124 -37.21 13.83 26.75
C ARG A 124 -38.53 13.05 26.81
N PRO A 125 -38.82 12.34 27.92
CA PRO A 125 -40.12 11.71 28.08
C PRO A 125 -41.20 12.80 28.13
N ARG A 126 -42.20 12.67 27.26
CA ARG A 126 -43.44 13.43 27.36
C ARG A 126 -44.28 12.74 28.43
N TYR A 127 -44.41 13.34 29.61
CA TYR A 127 -45.46 12.97 30.54
C TYR A 127 -46.76 13.65 30.07
N GLY A 128 -47.75 12.83 29.77
CA GLY A 128 -49.14 13.21 29.51
C GLY A 128 -50.05 12.29 30.30
#